data_AF-A0AA42HK29-F1
#
_entry.id   AF-A0AA42HK29-F1
#
_cell.length_a   1.000
_cell.length_b   1.000
_cell.length_c   1.000
_cell.angle_alpha   90.00
_cell.angle_beta   90.00
_cell.angle_gamma   90.00
#
_symmetry.space_group_name_H-M   'P 1'
#
loop_
_entity.id
_entity.type
_entity.pdbx_description
1 polymer ?
#
loop_
_entity_poly.entity_id
_entity_poly.type
_entity_poly.pdbx_seq_one_letter_code
_entity_poly.pdbx_strand_id
1 'polypeptide(L)'
;MQCRLCKQIALTDESGLCAMHFELERSQSRGRRSVRPYLARFPLSLGLISAGLALWLGLSLKAMYAHNPVDSTPFVEARPGETWIIKGRRVQLFSAPQRELGSGHNAIFLHYGALAEIKATRDDGWMQVRVVNGGQLMEGWIRAQNVPAANKAN
;
A
#
# COMPACT_ATOMS: atom_id res chain seq x y z
N MET A 1 -45.10 32.49 5.75
CA MET A 1 -45.72 31.92 4.53
C MET A 1 -45.08 30.57 4.26
N GLN A 2 -45.86 29.53 3.96
CA GLN A 2 -45.34 28.18 3.72
C GLN A 2 -45.07 27.99 2.22
N CYS A 3 -44.07 27.18 1.87
CA CYS A 3 -43.77 26.87 0.49
C CYS A 3 -44.93 26.10 -0.15
N ARG A 4 -45.24 26.44 -1.41
CA ARG A 4 -46.34 25.82 -2.16
C ARG A 4 -46.12 24.34 -2.48
N LEU A 5 -44.86 23.90 -2.55
CA LEU A 5 -44.47 22.52 -2.87
C LEU A 5 -44.10 21.69 -1.64
N CYS A 6 -43.80 22.36 -0.53
CA CYS A 6 -43.20 21.74 0.65
C CYS A 6 -43.73 22.48 1.89
N LYS A 7 -44.16 21.80 2.97
CA LYS A 7 -44.65 22.49 4.20
C LYS A 7 -43.57 23.28 4.97
N GLN A 8 -42.38 23.48 4.38
CA GLN A 8 -41.31 24.27 4.98
C GLN A 8 -41.55 25.78 4.75
N ILE A 9 -40.79 26.59 5.48
CA ILE A 9 -40.87 28.05 5.40
C ILE A 9 -40.42 28.50 3.99
N ALA A 10 -41.26 29.27 3.31
CA ALA A 10 -40.93 29.86 2.01
C ALA A 10 -39.93 31.01 2.17
N LEU A 11 -39.10 31.21 1.15
CA LEU A 11 -38.31 32.41 0.97
C LEU A 11 -39.24 33.62 0.75
N THR A 12 -38.82 34.80 1.21
CA THR A 12 -39.61 36.04 1.15
C THR A 12 -39.56 36.73 -0.21
N ASP A 13 -39.03 36.08 -1.23
CA ASP A 13 -38.71 36.63 -2.55
C ASP A 13 -39.86 36.54 -3.56
N GLU A 14 -41.11 36.59 -3.08
CA GLU A 14 -42.37 36.42 -3.84
C GLU A 14 -42.52 35.10 -4.62
N SER A 15 -41.47 34.27 -4.71
CA SER A 15 -41.47 33.00 -5.43
C SER A 15 -42.40 31.95 -4.80
N GLY A 16 -42.66 32.08 -3.49
CA GLY A 16 -43.46 31.13 -2.72
C GLY A 16 -42.80 29.74 -2.58
N LEU A 17 -41.48 29.65 -2.78
CA LEU A 17 -40.71 28.42 -2.75
C LEU A 17 -39.79 28.36 -1.52
N CYS A 18 -39.55 27.15 -1.02
CA CYS A 18 -38.51 26.90 -0.03
C CYS A 18 -37.14 26.86 -0.73
N ALA A 19 -36.06 27.20 -0.03
CA ALA A 19 -34.72 27.34 -0.60
C ALA A 19 -34.28 26.13 -1.45
N MET A 20 -34.62 24.91 -1.00
CA MET A 20 -34.36 23.68 -1.75
C MET A 20 -35.07 23.66 -3.11
N HIS A 21 -36.34 24.04 -3.17
CA HIS A 21 -37.11 24.01 -4.42
C HIS A 21 -36.72 25.14 -5.36
N PHE A 22 -36.31 26.28 -4.81
CA PHE A 22 -35.75 27.38 -5.60
C PHE A 22 -34.44 26.97 -6.30
N GLU A 23 -33.54 26.28 -5.59
CA GLU A 23 -32.31 25.74 -6.21
C GLU A 23 -32.59 24.66 -7.26
N LEU A 24 -33.59 23.81 -7.03
CA LEU A 24 -34.04 22.81 -8.00
C LEU A 24 -34.58 23.46 -9.28
N GLU A 25 -35.43 24.47 -9.17
CA GLU A 25 -35.97 25.19 -10.34
C GLU A 25 -34.88 25.98 -11.07
N ARG A 26 -33.91 26.54 -10.33
CA ARG A 26 -32.70 27.16 -10.90
C ARG A 26 -31.80 26.17 -11.62
N SER A 27 -31.73 24.92 -11.15
CA SER A 27 -30.96 23.86 -11.80
C SER A 27 -31.61 23.38 -13.10
N GLN A 28 -32.94 23.35 -13.16
CA GLN A 28 -33.70 22.91 -14.33
C GLN A 28 -33.83 23.99 -15.42
N SER A 29 -33.79 25.27 -15.05
CA SER A 29 -33.89 26.40 -15.98
C SER A 29 -32.58 26.73 -16.74
N ARG A 30 -31.44 26.09 -16.39
CA ARG A 30 -30.24 26.13 -17.24
C ARG A 30 -30.43 25.24 -18.46
N GLY A 31 -31.03 25.85 -19.47
CA GLY A 31 -31.39 25.25 -20.73
C GLY A 31 -30.30 24.40 -21.38
N ARG A 32 -30.79 23.32 -22.00
CA ARG A 32 -30.35 22.78 -23.29
C ARG A 32 -29.10 23.47 -23.87
N ARG A 33 -27.92 23.06 -23.44
CA ARG A 33 -26.75 23.07 -24.31
C ARG A 33 -26.63 21.67 -24.86
N SER A 34 -26.79 21.55 -26.18
CA SER A 34 -26.42 20.37 -26.94
C SER A 34 -25.06 19.88 -26.44
N VAL A 35 -25.03 18.71 -25.80
CA VAL A 35 -23.79 18.00 -25.52
C VAL A 35 -23.29 17.51 -26.87
N ARG A 36 -22.54 18.36 -27.58
CA ARG A 36 -21.55 17.85 -28.52
C ARG A 36 -20.62 16.98 -27.68
N PRO A 37 -20.32 15.73 -28.07
CA PRO A 37 -19.29 14.99 -27.39
C PRO A 37 -18.01 15.79 -27.60
N TYR A 38 -17.50 16.41 -26.54
CA TYR A 38 -16.11 16.82 -26.49
C TYR A 38 -15.32 15.53 -26.57
N LEU A 39 -15.00 15.10 -27.79
CA LEU A 39 -13.79 14.35 -28.03
C LEU A 39 -12.69 15.23 -27.45
N ALA A 40 -12.25 14.91 -26.24
CA ALA A 40 -11.01 15.41 -25.69
C ALA A 40 -9.94 14.93 -26.67
N ARG A 41 -9.68 15.75 -27.71
CA ARG A 41 -8.42 15.78 -28.40
C ARG A 41 -7.41 16.20 -27.34
N PHE A 42 -7.00 15.23 -26.52
CA PHE A 42 -5.71 15.31 -25.87
C PHE A 42 -4.74 15.62 -27.01
N PRO A 43 -4.09 16.79 -27.02
CA PRO A 43 -3.16 17.10 -28.08
C PRO A 43 -2.14 15.96 -28.06
N LEU A 44 -1.85 15.39 -29.23
CA LEU A 44 -0.93 14.26 -29.39
C LEU A 44 0.38 14.49 -28.60
N SER A 45 0.79 15.75 -28.44
CA SER A 45 1.90 16.17 -27.59
C SER A 45 1.79 15.75 -26.12
N LEU A 46 0.63 15.88 -25.46
CA LEU A 46 0.44 15.48 -24.06
C LEU A 46 0.46 13.95 -23.89
N GLY A 47 -0.10 13.22 -24.87
CA GLY A 47 -0.01 11.76 -24.91
C GLY A 47 1.43 11.28 -25.09
N LEU A 48 2.18 11.88 -26.03
CA LEU A 48 3.59 11.57 -26.27
C LEU A 48 4.49 11.90 -25.07
N ILE A 49 4.23 13.02 -24.38
CA ILE A 49 4.96 13.37 -23.14
C ILE A 49 4.71 12.33 -22.05
N SER A 50 3.45 11.94 -21.81
CA SER A 50 3.14 10.91 -20.80
C SER A 50 3.74 9.54 -21.13
N ALA A 51 3.70 9.13 -22.41
CA ALA A 51 4.30 7.88 -22.87
C ALA A 51 5.83 7.91 -22.73
N GLY A 52 6.48 9.02 -23.10
CA GLY A 52 7.91 9.20 -22.92
C GLY A 52 8.33 9.18 -21.44
N LEU A 53 7.54 9.81 -20.57
CA LEU A 53 7.80 9.84 -19.13
C LEU A 53 7.65 8.45 -18.50
N ALA A 54 6.61 7.70 -18.89
CA ALA A 54 6.41 6.32 -18.45
C ALA A 54 7.53 5.39 -18.95
N LEU A 55 7.98 5.56 -20.19
CA LEU A 55 9.08 4.78 -20.76
C LEU A 55 10.40 5.11 -20.05
N TRP A 56 10.67 6.39 -19.79
CA TRP A 56 11.85 6.84 -19.05
C TRP A 56 11.85 6.32 -17.61
N LEU A 57 10.71 6.36 -16.91
CA LEU A 57 10.57 5.76 -15.58
C LEU A 57 10.78 4.25 -15.61
N GLY A 58 10.18 3.55 -16.57
CA GLY A 58 10.35 2.10 -16.73
C GLY A 58 11.80 1.71 -17.00
N LEU A 59 12.50 2.44 -17.87
CA LEU A 59 13.91 2.23 -18.18
C LEU A 59 14.82 2.58 -16.99
N SER A 60 14.53 3.65 -16.27
CA SER A 60 15.31 4.06 -15.09
C SER A 60 15.15 3.06 -13.95
N LEU A 61 13.93 2.57 -13.71
CA LEU A 61 13.68 1.48 -12.76
C LEU A 61 14.43 0.21 -13.19
N LYS A 62 14.33 -0.18 -14.47
CA LYS A 62 15.02 -1.36 -14.97
C LYS A 62 16.54 -1.24 -14.85
N ALA A 63 17.12 -0.07 -15.13
CA ALA A 63 18.54 0.20 -14.94
C ALA A 63 18.94 0.15 -13.46
N MET A 64 18.11 0.70 -12.56
CA MET A 64 18.34 0.63 -11.12
C MET A 64 18.33 -0.81 -10.60
N TYR A 65 17.40 -1.66 -11.06
CA TYR A 65 17.35 -3.08 -10.71
C TYR A 65 18.44 -3.92 -11.39
N ALA A 66 18.94 -3.52 -12.56
CA ALA A 66 20.03 -4.21 -13.23
C ALA A 66 21.39 -3.91 -12.59
N HIS A 67 21.60 -2.69 -12.09
CA HIS A 67 22.85 -2.26 -11.46
C HIS A 67 22.91 -2.48 -9.94
N ASN A 68 21.76 -2.64 -9.28
CA ASN A 68 21.67 -3.24 -7.96
C ASN A 68 21.05 -4.63 -8.12
N PRO A 69 21.83 -5.65 -8.55
CA PRO A 69 21.38 -7.02 -8.35
C PRO A 69 21.01 -7.12 -6.88
N VAL A 70 19.75 -7.41 -6.61
CA VAL A 70 19.32 -7.77 -5.28
C VAL A 70 20.00 -9.10 -5.03
N ASP A 71 21.23 -9.05 -4.49
CA ASP A 71 21.94 -10.22 -3.99
C ASP A 71 21.06 -10.76 -2.87
N SER A 72 20.17 -11.67 -3.25
CA SER A 72 19.34 -12.41 -2.32
C SER A 72 20.23 -13.49 -1.75
N THR A 73 21.06 -13.09 -0.79
CA THR A 73 21.79 -14.03 0.05
C THR A 73 20.78 -14.91 0.77
N PRO A 74 20.95 -16.24 0.77
CA PRO A 74 20.04 -17.12 1.47
C PRO A 74 20.10 -16.79 2.96
N PHE A 75 18.94 -16.54 3.57
CA PHE A 75 18.85 -16.15 4.98
C PHE A 75 19.41 -17.20 5.95
N VAL A 76 19.62 -18.43 5.48
CA VAL A 76 20.28 -19.52 6.20
C VAL A 76 21.74 -19.18 6.56
N GLU A 77 22.39 -18.28 5.81
CA GLU A 77 23.77 -17.85 6.09
C GLU A 77 23.87 -16.79 7.19
N ALA A 78 22.74 -16.27 7.67
CA ALA A 78 22.69 -15.20 8.64
C ALA A 78 23.30 -15.64 9.98
N ARG A 79 24.19 -14.81 10.53
CA ARG A 79 24.91 -15.10 11.78
C ARG A 79 24.45 -14.20 12.94
N PRO A 80 24.61 -14.66 14.19
CA PRO A 80 24.35 -13.82 15.36
C PRO A 80 25.09 -12.48 15.29
N GLY A 81 24.40 -11.39 15.60
CA GLY A 81 24.91 -10.02 15.55
C GLY A 81 24.75 -9.34 14.18
N GLU A 82 24.30 -10.05 13.15
CA GLU A 82 24.05 -9.44 11.84
C GLU A 82 22.63 -8.89 11.73
N THR A 83 22.46 -7.83 10.94
CA THR A 83 21.15 -7.30 10.57
C THR A 83 20.82 -7.64 9.13
N TRP A 84 19.57 -8.02 8.87
CA TRP A 84 19.11 -8.51 7.59
C TRP A 84 17.77 -7.89 7.22
N ILE A 85 17.58 -7.55 5.94
CA ILE A 85 16.32 -7.05 5.38
C ILE A 85 15.58 -8.24 4.77
N ILE A 86 14.38 -8.52 5.28
CA ILE A 86 13.51 -9.59 4.78
C ILE A 86 12.83 -9.15 3.48
N LYS A 87 13.07 -9.87 2.39
CA LYS A 87 12.48 -9.62 1.06
C LYS A 87 11.39 -10.61 0.67
N GLY A 88 11.08 -11.56 1.56
CA GLY A 88 9.99 -12.51 1.38
C GLY A 88 8.62 -11.90 1.72
N ARG A 89 7.59 -12.31 0.97
CA ARG A 89 6.19 -12.10 1.37
C ARG A 89 5.78 -13.25 2.29
N ARG A 90 5.02 -12.94 3.36
CA ARG A 90 4.48 -13.93 4.32
C ARG A 90 5.53 -14.68 5.15
N VAL A 91 6.64 -14.02 5.50
CA VAL A 91 7.56 -14.59 6.50
C VAL A 91 6.87 -14.58 7.86
N GLN A 92 6.89 -15.73 8.54
CA GLN A 92 6.23 -15.92 9.81
C GLN A 92 7.22 -15.76 10.96
N LEU A 93 6.88 -14.88 11.90
CA LEU A 93 7.53 -14.72 13.19
C LEU A 93 6.71 -15.48 14.24
N PHE A 94 7.37 -16.39 14.95
CA PHE A 94 6.77 -17.21 16.00
C PHE A 94 7.27 -16.76 17.38
N SER A 95 6.48 -16.94 18.42
CA SER A 95 6.94 -16.72 19.80
C SER A 95 7.96 -17.78 20.25
N ALA A 96 7.89 -18.98 19.69
CA ALA A 96 8.79 -20.10 19.97
C ALA A 96 8.89 -21.07 18.78
N PRO A 97 9.95 -21.90 18.71
CA PRO A 97 10.14 -22.89 17.63
C PRO A 97 9.02 -23.94 17.58
N GLN A 98 8.50 -24.22 16.39
CA GLN A 98 7.28 -25.03 16.20
C GLN A 98 7.39 -26.50 16.66
N ARG A 99 8.59 -27.06 16.87
CA ARG A 99 8.75 -28.42 17.42
C ARG A 99 8.32 -28.52 18.89
N GLU A 100 8.27 -27.41 19.61
CA GLU A 100 8.11 -27.39 21.06
C GLU A 100 6.67 -27.13 21.53
N LEU A 101 5.69 -26.84 20.65
CA LEU A 101 4.36 -26.44 21.11
C LEU A 101 3.15 -27.00 20.34
N GLY A 102 2.08 -27.27 21.11
CA GLY A 102 0.79 -27.76 20.66
C GLY A 102 -0.05 -26.75 19.89
N SER A 103 -1.12 -27.25 19.26
CA SER A 103 -1.99 -26.54 18.30
C SER A 103 -2.60 -25.25 18.85
N GLY A 104 -2.01 -24.09 18.55
CA GLY A 104 -2.62 -22.80 18.90
C GLY A 104 -1.77 -21.54 18.68
N HIS A 105 -0.73 -21.56 17.84
CA HIS A 105 0.18 -20.42 17.75
C HIS A 105 -0.16 -19.41 16.66
N ASN A 106 -0.31 -18.16 17.10
CA ASN A 106 -0.40 -16.97 16.28
C ASN A 106 0.99 -16.64 15.73
N ALA A 107 1.25 -17.02 14.49
CA ALA A 107 2.37 -16.49 13.73
C ALA A 107 2.05 -15.05 13.30
N ILE A 108 3.01 -14.15 13.45
CA ILE A 108 2.90 -12.77 12.98
C ILE A 108 3.57 -12.69 11.62
N PHE A 109 2.86 -12.19 10.62
CA PHE A 109 3.42 -12.03 9.28
C PHE A 109 4.22 -10.74 9.19
N LEU A 110 5.49 -10.89 8.77
CA LEU A 110 6.38 -9.76 8.55
C LEU A 110 6.08 -9.11 7.20
N HIS A 111 6.15 -7.78 7.17
CA HIS A 111 6.07 -7.02 5.93
C HIS A 111 7.38 -7.14 5.14
N TYR A 112 7.27 -6.96 3.82
CA TYR A 112 8.44 -6.81 2.97
C TYR A 112 9.27 -5.62 3.44
N GLY A 113 10.57 -5.80 3.57
CA GLY A 113 11.50 -4.78 4.06
C GLY A 113 11.67 -4.74 5.58
N ALA A 114 11.07 -5.69 6.32
CA ALA A 114 11.31 -5.79 7.76
C ALA A 114 12.81 -6.01 8.06
N LEU A 115 13.34 -5.24 9.01
CA LEU A 115 14.73 -5.34 9.47
C LEU A 115 14.79 -6.35 10.60
N ALA A 116 15.56 -7.42 10.45
CA ALA A 116 15.75 -8.49 11.41
C ALA A 116 17.21 -8.53 11.88
N GLU A 117 17.44 -8.23 13.15
CA GLU A 117 18.70 -8.48 13.85
C GLU A 117 18.71 -9.93 14.33
N ILE A 118 19.74 -10.71 13.97
CA ILE A 118 19.87 -12.10 14.37
C ILE A 118 20.49 -12.16 15.77
N LYS A 119 19.77 -12.72 16.74
CA LYS A 119 20.27 -12.93 18.10
C LYS A 119 20.97 -14.26 18.28
N ALA A 120 20.37 -15.32 17.75
CA ALA A 120 20.85 -16.68 17.92
C ALA A 120 20.40 -17.56 16.76
N THR A 121 21.19 -18.59 16.47
CA THR A 121 20.92 -19.60 15.44
C THR A 121 20.92 -20.98 16.10
N ARG A 122 19.92 -21.82 15.78
CA ARG A 122 19.85 -23.21 16.21
C ARG A 122 20.16 -24.16 15.05
N ASP A 123 20.68 -25.34 15.38
CA ASP A 123 21.04 -26.38 14.41
C ASP A 123 19.83 -26.96 13.64
N ASP A 124 18.62 -26.80 14.17
CA ASP A 124 17.38 -27.21 13.52
C ASP A 124 16.82 -26.17 12.52
N GLY A 125 17.60 -25.12 12.23
CA GLY A 125 17.29 -24.10 11.22
C GLY A 125 16.37 -22.98 11.73
N TRP A 126 16.16 -22.89 13.04
CA TRP A 126 15.46 -21.79 13.68
C TRP A 126 16.42 -20.67 14.07
N MET A 127 16.01 -19.44 13.80
CA MET A 127 16.78 -18.24 14.13
C MET A 127 15.95 -17.36 15.06
N GLN A 128 16.54 -16.99 16.19
CA GLN A 128 15.97 -15.97 17.06
C GLN A 128 16.31 -14.61 16.51
N VAL A 129 15.30 -13.77 16.35
CA VAL A 129 15.44 -12.47 15.72
C VAL A 129 14.76 -11.39 16.53
N ARG A 130 15.32 -10.18 16.46
CA ARG A 130 14.64 -8.93 16.83
C ARG A 130 14.31 -8.20 15.54
N VAL A 131 13.03 -7.96 15.30
CA VAL A 131 12.51 -7.43 14.04
C VAL A 131 11.86 -6.08 14.25
N VAL A 132 12.13 -5.13 13.36
CA VAL A 132 11.36 -3.88 13.22
C VAL A 132 10.36 -4.06 12.09
N ASN A 133 9.07 -4.14 12.41
CA ASN A 133 7.98 -4.33 11.46
C ASN A 133 7.00 -3.16 11.56
N GLY A 134 6.94 -2.29 10.54
CA GLY A 134 6.03 -1.14 10.54
C GLY A 134 6.25 -0.16 11.70
N GLY A 135 7.48 -0.05 12.22
CA GLY A 135 7.83 0.80 13.37
C GLY A 135 7.64 0.12 14.74
N GLN A 136 7.12 -1.10 14.79
CA GLN A 136 7.05 -1.88 16.02
C GLN A 136 8.27 -2.80 16.13
N LEU A 137 8.90 -2.78 17.31
CA LEU A 137 9.98 -3.70 17.65
C LEU A 137 9.37 -5.00 18.21
N MET A 138 9.78 -6.12 17.66
CA MET A 138 9.24 -7.45 17.98
C MET A 138 10.40 -8.42 18.15
N GLU A 139 10.24 -9.42 19.01
CA GLU A 139 11.21 -10.52 19.14
C GLU A 139 10.51 -11.85 18.94
N GLY A 140 11.20 -12.78 18.30
CA GLY A 140 10.64 -14.10 18.05
C GLY A 140 11.59 -14.99 17.25
N TRP A 141 11.01 -16.01 16.66
CA TRP A 141 11.70 -17.07 15.97
C TRP A 141 11.21 -17.16 14.53
N ILE A 142 12.16 -17.26 13.60
CA ILE A 142 11.90 -17.47 12.18
C ILE A 142 12.59 -18.75 11.76
N ARG A 143 11.93 -19.53 10.90
CA ARG A 143 12.56 -20.68 10.25
C ARG A 143 13.32 -20.20 9.02
N ALA A 144 14.64 -20.36 9.01
CA ALA A 144 15.48 -19.72 8.00
C ALA A 144 15.16 -20.16 6.57
N GLN A 145 14.81 -21.43 6.40
CA GLN A 145 14.39 -22.03 5.12
C GLN A 145 13.08 -21.42 4.57
N ASN A 146 12.26 -20.82 5.41
CA ASN A 146 10.99 -20.19 5.01
C ASN A 146 11.17 -18.71 4.62
N VAL A 147 12.40 -18.20 4.63
CA VAL A 147 12.73 -16.85 4.17
C VAL A 147 13.28 -16.96 2.75
N PRO A 148 12.45 -16.73 1.71
CA PRO A 148 12.84 -17.00 0.33
C PRO A 148 13.93 -16.04 -0.19
N ALA A 149 14.02 -14.84 0.38
CA ALA A 149 15.03 -13.86 0.04
C ALA A 149 15.25 -12.91 1.21
N ALA A 150 16.52 -12.61 1.49
CA ALA A 150 16.93 -11.58 2.43
C ALA A 150 18.27 -10.97 2.01
N ASN A 151 18.56 -9.76 2.49
CA ASN A 151 19.84 -9.10 2.25
C ASN A 151 20.45 -8.69 3.57
N LYS A 152 21.76 -8.90 3.73
CA LYS A 152 22.51 -8.35 4.85
C LYS A 152 22.46 -6.80 4.80
N ALA A 153 22.09 -6.18 5.91
CA ALA A 153 22.20 -4.75 6.14
C ALA A 153 23.52 -4.50 6.87
N ASN A 154 24.37 -3.65 6.29
CA ASN A 154 25.63 -3.22 6.88
C ASN A 154 25.41 -2.21 8.01
#